data_AF-A0A948SGG7-F1
#
_entry.id   AF-A0A948SGG7-F1
#
_cell.length_a   1.000
_cell.length_b   1.000
_cell.length_c   1.000
_cell.angle_alpha   90.00
_cell.angle_beta   90.00
_cell.angle_gamma   90.00
#
_symmetry.space_group_name_H-M   'P 1'
#
loop_
_entity.id
_entity.type
_entity.pdbx_description
1 polymer ?
#
loop_
_entity_poly.entity_id
_entity_poly.type
_entity_poly.pdbx_seq_one_letter_code
_entity_poly.pdbx_strand_id
1 'polypeptide(L)'
;MSSRRATVAFIPLLAAIVALGAAGCGSSQQEIDQARKQAAEQQRLKDKAAELEGEIKQLKEQQAQLVQGQTTPGSTTQTQTTQSPKGPSRNCGGGVAAGPDTSCAFALNTAKEWVDTSGGTTIQVYSPATKKTYTMNCITGSQGTTCKGGNGAVVYIP
;
A
#
# COMPACT_ATOMS: atom_id res chain seq x y z
N MET A 1 -56.52 17.27 10.99
CA MET A 1 -55.91 16.72 12.22
C MET A 1 -54.61 17.49 12.46
N SER A 2 -54.63 18.72 12.97
CA SER A 2 -54.68 19.10 14.39
C SER A 2 -53.93 18.19 15.36
N SER A 3 -52.74 18.69 15.75
CA SER A 3 -52.07 18.63 17.07
C SER A 3 -51.75 17.28 17.72
N ARG A 4 -50.47 17.07 18.10
CA ARG A 4 -49.94 17.37 19.45
C ARG A 4 -48.44 17.02 19.57
N ARG A 5 -47.71 18.03 20.08
CA ARG A 5 -46.37 18.11 20.67
C ARG A 5 -45.74 16.82 21.20
N ALA A 6 -44.46 16.64 20.91
CA ALA A 6 -43.49 16.06 21.84
C ALA A 6 -42.12 16.73 21.62
N THR A 7 -41.92 17.86 22.29
CA THR A 7 -40.61 18.45 22.53
C THR A 7 -39.81 17.45 23.37
N VAL A 8 -38.88 16.72 22.75
CA VAL A 8 -37.90 15.92 23.51
C VAL A 8 -36.67 16.79 23.70
N ALA A 9 -36.36 17.00 24.98
CA ALA A 9 -35.45 17.98 25.51
C ALA A 9 -34.01 17.83 24.99
N PHE A 10 -33.43 18.97 24.63
CA PHE A 10 -31.99 19.21 24.71
C PHE A 10 -31.54 18.93 26.16
N ILE A 11 -30.75 17.88 26.36
CA ILE A 11 -29.94 17.71 27.56
C ILE A 11 -28.50 18.07 27.16
N PRO A 12 -28.00 19.29 27.43
CA PRO A 12 -26.58 19.54 27.38
C PRO A 12 -26.00 18.96 28.68
N LEU A 13 -25.65 17.68 28.67
CA LEU A 13 -24.97 17.07 29.81
C LEU A 13 -23.48 17.45 29.74
N LEU A 14 -23.14 18.40 30.63
CA LEU A 14 -21.83 18.66 31.22
C LEU A 14 -20.78 19.32 30.32
N ALA A 15 -20.81 20.64 30.37
CA ALA A 15 -19.61 21.46 30.41
C ALA A 15 -18.68 20.96 31.54
N ALA A 16 -17.60 20.26 31.18
CA ALA A 16 -16.41 20.21 32.02
C ALA A 16 -15.51 21.37 31.59
N ILE A 17 -15.80 22.54 32.14
CA ILE A 17 -14.90 23.69 32.19
C ILE A 17 -13.66 23.24 32.98
N VAL A 18 -12.57 22.90 32.29
CA VAL A 18 -11.27 22.69 32.95
C VAL A 18 -10.62 24.06 33.13
N ALA A 19 -11.14 24.81 34.10
CA ALA A 19 -10.53 26.01 34.63
C ALA A 19 -11.01 26.29 36.07
N LEU A 20 -10.57 25.46 37.01
CA LEU A 20 -10.31 25.82 38.41
C LEU A 20 -8.98 25.13 38.75
N GLY A 21 -7.93 25.78 39.24
CA GLY A 21 -7.93 26.87 40.23
C GLY A 21 -7.22 26.34 41.48
N ALA A 22 -6.10 26.96 41.81
CA ALA A 22 -5.16 26.68 42.92
C ALA A 22 -5.74 26.11 44.23
N ALA A 23 -5.03 25.10 44.79
CA ALA A 23 -4.61 24.97 46.20
C ALA A 23 -4.40 23.47 46.57
N GLY A 24 -3.15 23.02 46.65
CA GLY A 24 -2.84 21.69 47.17
C GLY A 24 -1.43 21.20 46.81
N CYS A 25 -0.46 21.43 47.70
CA CYS A 25 0.83 20.73 47.66
C CYS A 25 0.60 19.22 47.76
N GLY A 26 1.06 18.43 46.78
CA GLY A 26 1.31 17.00 46.97
C GLY A 26 1.01 16.07 45.79
N SER A 27 -0.09 16.26 45.07
CA SER A 27 -0.59 15.22 44.13
C SER A 27 -0.40 15.57 42.65
N SER A 28 -0.15 16.84 42.32
CA SER A 28 -0.03 17.34 40.94
C SER A 28 1.34 17.09 40.29
N GLN A 29 2.35 16.65 41.05
CA GLN A 29 3.68 16.38 40.50
C GLN A 29 3.69 15.09 39.66
N GLN A 30 2.98 14.04 40.10
CA GLN A 30 2.97 12.74 39.39
C GLN A 30 2.28 12.80 38.02
N GLU A 31 1.21 13.59 37.87
CA GLU A 31 0.49 13.76 36.60
C GLU A 31 1.30 14.61 35.59
N ILE A 32 2.07 15.60 36.07
CA ILE A 32 2.99 16.38 35.23
C ILE A 32 4.18 15.53 34.78
N ASP A 33 4.71 14.66 35.64
CA ASP A 33 5.76 13.71 35.26
C ASP A 33 5.26 12.68 34.23
N GLN A 34 4.01 12.23 34.37
CA GLN A 34 3.38 11.35 33.38
C GLN A 34 3.11 12.07 32.05
N ALA A 35 2.67 13.33 32.08
CA ALA A 35 2.48 14.16 30.89
C ALA A 35 3.81 14.44 30.17
N ARG A 36 4.91 14.65 30.89
CA ARG A 36 6.26 14.81 30.30
C ARG A 36 6.76 13.52 29.64
N LYS A 37 6.46 12.35 30.23
CA LYS A 37 6.75 11.05 29.61
C LYS A 37 5.95 10.85 28.32
N GLN A 38 4.66 11.18 28.34
CA GLN A 38 3.81 11.11 27.14
C GLN A 38 4.25 12.10 26.06
N ALA A 39 4.63 13.32 26.45
CA ALA A 39 5.17 14.31 25.51
C ALA A 39 6.50 13.86 24.90
N ALA A 40 7.39 13.25 25.69
CA ALA A 40 8.64 12.68 25.18
C ALA A 40 8.39 11.52 24.21
N GLU A 41 7.42 10.65 24.49
CA GLU A 41 7.03 9.57 23.57
C GLU A 41 6.40 10.09 22.28
N GLN A 42 5.51 11.08 22.38
CA GLN A 42 4.94 11.76 21.21
C GLN A 42 6.01 12.45 20.36
N GLN A 43 7.02 13.03 20.99
CA GLN A 43 8.13 13.64 20.26
C GLN A 43 8.95 12.58 19.53
N ARG A 44 9.25 11.45 20.17
CA ARG A 44 9.93 10.32 19.52
C ARG A 44 9.14 9.70 18.37
N LEU A 45 7.81 9.66 18.47
CA LEU A 45 6.95 9.21 17.37
C LEU A 45 6.97 10.19 16.20
N LYS A 46 7.03 11.50 16.47
CA LYS A 46 7.19 12.53 15.43
C LYS A 46 8.57 12.49 14.78
N ASP A 47 9.63 12.28 15.56
CA ASP A 47 11.00 12.12 15.05
C ASP A 47 11.09 10.87 14.15
N LYS A 48 10.51 9.74 14.58
CA LYS A 48 10.40 8.53 13.75
C LYS A 48 9.56 8.76 12.50
N ALA A 49 8.46 9.52 12.58
CA ALA A 49 7.64 9.83 11.41
C ALA A 49 8.42 10.65 10.38
N ALA A 50 9.21 11.65 10.83
CA ALA A 50 10.08 12.43 9.95
C ALA A 50 11.19 11.58 9.32
N GLU A 51 11.75 10.62 10.07
CA GLU A 51 12.73 9.65 9.54
C GLU A 51 12.12 8.75 8.46
N LEU A 52 10.92 8.19 8.71
CA LEU A 52 10.19 7.39 7.73
C LEU A 52 9.83 8.19 6.47
N GLU A 53 9.43 9.46 6.62
CA GLU A 53 9.17 10.34 5.47
C GLU A 53 10.45 10.61 4.65
N GLY A 54 11.60 10.73 5.33
CA GLY A 54 12.91 10.82 4.69
C GLY A 54 13.25 9.56 3.89
N GLU A 55 13.02 8.37 4.46
CA GLU A 55 13.24 7.08 3.80
C GLU A 55 12.33 6.91 2.57
N ILE A 56 11.05 7.31 2.67
CA ILE A 56 10.10 7.31 1.54
C ILE A 56 10.59 8.25 0.43
N LYS A 57 11.13 9.42 0.76
CA LYS A 57 11.67 10.37 -0.23
C LYS A 57 12.88 9.77 -0.95
N GLN A 58 13.81 9.16 -0.20
CA GLN A 58 14.99 8.49 -0.76
C GLN A 58 14.61 7.30 -1.65
N LEU A 59 13.63 6.50 -1.25
CA LEU A 59 13.09 5.39 -2.04
C LEU A 59 12.42 5.89 -3.33
N LYS A 60 11.71 7.02 -3.26
CA LYS A 60 11.09 7.66 -4.44
C LYS A 60 12.13 8.19 -5.42
N GLU A 61 13.21 8.81 -4.92
CA GLU A 61 14.33 9.29 -5.74
C GLU A 61 15.11 8.14 -6.36
N GLN A 62 15.36 7.05 -5.62
CA GLN A 62 15.94 5.82 -6.18
C GLN A 62 15.04 5.19 -7.25
N GLN A 63 13.71 5.17 -7.04
CA GLN A 63 12.78 4.73 -8.08
C GLN A 63 12.81 5.64 -9.32
N ALA A 64 12.91 6.96 -9.13
CA ALA A 64 13.04 7.91 -10.23
C ALA A 64 14.36 7.73 -11.00
N GLN A 65 15.46 7.40 -10.31
CA GLN A 65 16.74 7.07 -10.93
C GLN A 65 16.73 5.73 -11.65
N LEU A 66 16.03 4.72 -11.13
CA LEU A 66 15.80 3.45 -11.85
C LEU A 66 14.94 3.64 -13.10
N VAL A 67 14.11 4.69 -13.15
CA VAL A 67 13.37 5.11 -14.35
C VAL A 67 14.25 5.96 -15.29
N GLN A 68 15.23 6.72 -14.79
CA GLN A 68 16.13 7.56 -15.60
C GLN A 68 17.40 6.86 -16.10
N GLY A 69 17.83 5.75 -15.48
CA GLY A 69 18.97 4.93 -15.89
C GLY A 69 18.82 4.22 -17.24
N GLN A 70 17.70 4.42 -17.94
CA GLN A 70 17.45 3.97 -19.32
C GLN A 70 17.68 5.07 -20.37
N THR A 71 18.55 6.04 -20.11
CA THR A 71 18.93 7.06 -21.10
C THR A 71 20.43 7.02 -21.43
N THR A 72 20.94 5.84 -21.77
CA THR A 72 22.18 5.72 -22.55
C THR A 72 21.81 5.81 -24.04
N PRO A 73 22.46 6.69 -24.85
CA PRO A 73 22.24 6.73 -26.29
C PRO A 73 22.76 5.42 -26.90
N GLY A 74 21.82 4.55 -27.25
CA GLY A 74 22.02 3.12 -27.51
C GLY A 74 20.86 2.27 -26.99
N SER A 75 20.01 2.84 -26.13
CA SER A 75 18.72 2.27 -25.76
C SER A 75 17.67 2.80 -26.73
N THR A 76 17.31 1.99 -27.72
CA THR A 76 16.14 2.23 -28.58
C THR A 76 14.97 2.58 -27.68
N THR A 77 14.44 3.79 -27.89
CA THR A 77 13.16 4.27 -27.42
C THR A 77 12.16 3.12 -27.45
N GLN A 78 11.92 2.45 -26.31
CA GLN A 78 10.73 1.61 -26.16
C GLN A 78 9.60 2.55 -25.85
N THR A 79 9.19 3.23 -26.93
CA THR A 79 7.96 3.93 -27.04
C THR A 79 6.89 3.05 -26.44
N GLN A 80 6.27 3.61 -25.41
CA GLN A 80 4.93 3.30 -24.97
C GLN A 80 3.99 3.51 -26.18
N THR A 81 4.01 2.60 -27.15
CA THR A 81 3.12 2.60 -28.32
C THR A 81 1.93 1.69 -28.06
N THR A 82 0.77 2.30 -28.21
CA THR A 82 -0.50 1.71 -28.59
C THR A 82 -0.41 0.49 -29.54
N GLN A 83 -1.02 -0.64 -29.09
CA GLN A 83 -1.71 -1.72 -29.86
C GLN A 83 -0.78 -2.70 -30.66
N SER A 84 -0.97 -4.04 -30.74
CA SER A 84 -2.15 -4.93 -30.66
C SER A 84 -1.71 -6.42 -30.44
N PRO A 85 -2.60 -7.45 -30.44
CA PRO A 85 -2.63 -8.54 -29.46
C PRO A 85 -1.51 -9.61 -29.68
N LYS A 86 -0.98 -10.19 -28.60
CA LYS A 86 -0.09 -11.39 -28.63
C LYS A 86 1.41 -11.13 -29.02
N GLY A 87 2.11 -10.25 -28.30
CA GLY A 87 3.59 -10.12 -28.34
C GLY A 87 4.36 -11.10 -27.41
N PRO A 88 5.71 -11.11 -27.43
CA PRO A 88 6.55 -11.94 -26.55
C PRO A 88 6.45 -11.49 -25.07
N SER A 89 6.83 -12.38 -24.14
CA SER A 89 6.84 -12.06 -22.71
C SER A 89 7.95 -11.05 -22.36
N ARG A 90 7.68 -10.18 -21.37
CA ARG A 90 8.58 -9.14 -20.90
C ARG A 90 9.10 -9.49 -19.51
N ASN A 91 10.42 -9.41 -19.31
CA ASN A 91 11.03 -9.60 -17.99
C ASN A 91 10.67 -8.42 -17.07
N CYS A 92 10.23 -8.73 -15.85
CA CYS A 92 9.76 -7.78 -14.85
C CYS A 92 10.65 -7.73 -13.59
N GLY A 93 11.77 -8.48 -13.57
CA GLY A 93 12.66 -8.63 -12.43
C GLY A 93 12.34 -9.85 -11.57
N GLY A 94 13.32 -10.29 -10.76
CA GLY A 94 13.14 -11.41 -9.81
C GLY A 94 12.81 -12.77 -10.46
N GLY A 95 13.18 -12.95 -11.73
CA GLY A 95 12.82 -14.14 -12.52
C GLY A 95 11.40 -14.12 -13.10
N VAL A 96 10.59 -13.11 -12.76
CA VAL A 96 9.19 -13.01 -13.19
C VAL A 96 9.09 -12.36 -14.57
N ALA A 97 8.24 -12.91 -15.44
CA ALA A 97 7.91 -12.31 -16.73
C ALA A 97 6.40 -12.14 -16.94
N ALA A 98 6.01 -11.04 -17.58
CA ALA A 98 4.64 -10.74 -17.93
C ALA A 98 4.36 -11.05 -19.40
N GLY A 99 3.20 -11.62 -19.70
CA GLY A 99 2.68 -11.74 -21.06
C GLY A 99 2.37 -10.37 -21.68
N PRO A 100 2.10 -10.33 -23.00
CA PRO A 100 1.93 -9.10 -23.76
C PRO A 100 0.80 -8.19 -23.24
N ASP A 101 -0.29 -8.77 -22.75
CA ASP A 101 -1.44 -8.04 -22.20
C ASP A 101 -1.36 -7.86 -20.68
N THR A 102 -0.20 -8.14 -20.07
CA THR A 102 -0.01 -8.15 -18.63
C THR A 102 1.02 -7.10 -18.21
N SER A 103 0.68 -6.28 -17.22
CA SER A 103 1.62 -5.30 -16.65
C SER A 103 2.61 -5.97 -15.71
N CYS A 104 3.85 -5.46 -15.64
CA CYS A 104 4.86 -6.01 -14.73
C CYS A 104 4.47 -5.89 -13.26
N ALA A 105 3.81 -4.80 -12.85
CA ALA A 105 3.31 -4.66 -11.48
C ALA A 105 2.32 -5.79 -11.11
N PHE A 106 1.43 -6.15 -12.04
CA PHE A 106 0.51 -7.27 -11.83
C PHE A 106 1.23 -8.63 -11.80
N ALA A 107 2.25 -8.82 -12.66
CA ALA A 107 3.05 -10.03 -12.68
C ALA A 107 3.82 -10.24 -11.36
N LEU A 108 4.43 -9.18 -10.83
CA LEU A 108 5.14 -9.25 -9.54
C LEU A 108 4.19 -9.54 -8.37
N ASN A 109 3.00 -8.93 -8.36
CA ASN A 109 1.97 -9.28 -7.37
C ASN A 109 1.53 -10.75 -7.52
N THR A 110 1.40 -11.26 -8.74
CA THR A 110 1.04 -12.67 -8.99
C THR A 110 2.11 -13.61 -8.40
N ALA A 111 3.38 -13.31 -8.63
CA ALA A 111 4.49 -14.09 -8.07
C ALA A 111 4.50 -14.07 -6.54
N LYS A 112 4.27 -12.90 -5.94
CA LYS A 112 4.15 -12.76 -4.50
C LYS A 112 3.02 -13.63 -3.93
N GLU A 113 1.81 -13.50 -4.47
CA GLU A 113 0.65 -14.28 -3.98
C GLU A 113 0.83 -15.80 -4.20
N TRP A 114 1.48 -16.21 -5.30
CA TRP A 114 1.80 -17.62 -5.52
C TRP A 114 2.74 -18.17 -4.45
N VAL A 115 3.77 -17.42 -4.05
CA VAL A 115 4.67 -17.79 -2.94
C VAL A 115 3.91 -17.80 -1.61
N ASP A 116 3.11 -16.77 -1.33
CA ASP A 116 2.35 -16.66 -0.08
C ASP A 116 1.33 -17.80 0.11
N THR A 117 0.81 -18.32 -0.99
CA THR A 117 -0.09 -19.49 -1.01
C THR A 117 0.67 -20.83 -1.07
N SER A 118 2.00 -20.81 -0.90
CA SER A 118 2.86 -22.00 -0.96
C SER A 118 2.73 -22.77 -2.28
N GLY A 119 2.60 -22.04 -3.39
CA GLY A 119 2.50 -22.61 -4.72
C GLY A 119 1.07 -22.94 -5.17
N GLY A 120 0.07 -22.20 -4.68
CA GLY A 120 -1.34 -22.47 -4.97
C GLY A 120 -1.66 -22.54 -6.47
N THR A 121 -2.53 -23.47 -6.85
CA THR A 121 -2.97 -23.65 -8.26
C THR A 121 -4.02 -22.63 -8.68
N THR A 122 -4.73 -22.04 -7.72
CA THR A 122 -5.67 -20.94 -7.95
C THR A 122 -5.42 -19.88 -6.89
N ILE A 123 -5.11 -18.66 -7.31
CA ILE A 123 -4.74 -17.55 -6.42
C ILE A 123 -5.54 -16.29 -6.80
N GLN A 124 -5.71 -15.39 -5.83
CA GLN A 124 -6.38 -14.10 -6.02
C GLN A 124 -5.34 -12.98 -5.99
N VAL A 125 -5.22 -12.23 -7.08
CA VAL A 125 -4.14 -11.25 -7.26
C VAL A 125 -4.71 -9.85 -7.47
N TYR A 126 -4.27 -8.90 -6.65
CA TYR A 126 -4.62 -7.50 -6.83
C TYR A 126 -3.85 -6.84 -7.98
N SER A 127 -4.56 -6.12 -8.84
CA SER A 127 -4.01 -5.30 -9.92
C SER A 127 -3.97 -3.82 -9.55
N PRO A 128 -2.77 -3.22 -9.40
CA PRO A 128 -2.64 -1.79 -9.16
C PRO A 128 -3.14 -0.92 -10.32
N ALA A 129 -3.12 -1.46 -11.55
CA ALA A 129 -3.52 -0.77 -12.76
C ALA A 129 -5.04 -0.60 -12.86
N THR A 130 -5.80 -1.64 -12.50
CA THR A 130 -7.28 -1.62 -12.61
C THR A 130 -7.99 -1.52 -11.26
N LYS A 131 -7.25 -1.55 -10.15
CA LYS A 131 -7.77 -1.52 -8.77
C LYS A 131 -8.72 -2.68 -8.45
N LYS A 132 -8.53 -3.83 -9.11
CA LYS A 132 -9.38 -5.02 -8.96
C LYS A 132 -8.52 -6.23 -8.60
N THR A 133 -9.13 -7.19 -7.91
CA THR A 133 -8.55 -8.51 -7.67
C THR A 133 -9.02 -9.47 -8.76
N TYR A 134 -8.09 -10.23 -9.33
CA TYR A 134 -8.36 -11.22 -10.37
C TYR A 134 -7.97 -12.61 -9.90
N THR A 135 -8.76 -13.61 -10.28
CA THR A 135 -8.41 -15.01 -10.11
C THR A 135 -7.43 -15.42 -11.19
N MET A 136 -6.33 -16.03 -10.78
CA MET A 136 -5.29 -16.62 -11.63
C MET A 136 -5.21 -18.11 -11.35
N ASN A 137 -5.01 -18.90 -12.40
CA ASN A 137 -4.74 -20.33 -12.33
C ASN A 137 -3.28 -20.60 -12.69
N CYS A 138 -2.54 -21.19 -11.76
CA CYS A 138 -1.12 -21.46 -11.86
C CYS A 138 -0.87 -22.95 -12.08
N ILE A 139 0.00 -23.25 -13.05
CA ILE A 139 0.44 -24.60 -13.37
C ILE A 139 1.95 -24.62 -13.26
N THR A 140 2.46 -25.44 -12.35
CA THR A 140 3.89 -25.68 -12.15
C THR A 140 4.36 -26.82 -13.04
N GLY A 141 5.41 -26.60 -13.82
CA GLY A 141 6.06 -27.61 -14.65
C GLY A 141 7.56 -27.68 -14.40
N SER A 142 8.28 -28.44 -15.23
CA SER A 142 9.75 -28.60 -15.09
C SER A 142 10.55 -27.32 -15.38
N GLN A 143 9.94 -26.35 -16.08
CA GLN A 143 10.58 -25.10 -16.52
C GLN A 143 10.12 -23.88 -15.69
N GLY A 144 9.44 -24.11 -14.57
CA GLY A 144 8.84 -23.07 -13.73
C GLY A 144 7.30 -23.08 -13.76
N THR A 145 6.71 -22.03 -13.22
CA THR A 145 5.26 -21.88 -13.04
C THR A 145 4.67 -20.88 -14.02
N THR A 146 3.57 -21.26 -14.68
CA THR A 146 2.79 -20.35 -15.52
C THR A 146 1.43 -20.08 -14.89
N CYS A 147 1.15 -18.82 -14.57
CA CYS A 147 -0.15 -18.37 -14.07
C CYS A 147 -0.94 -17.68 -15.19
N LYS A 148 -2.18 -18.10 -15.41
CA LYS A 148 -3.10 -17.53 -16.40
C LYS A 148 -4.46 -17.21 -15.78
N GLY A 149 -5.05 -16.07 -16.12
CA GLY A 149 -6.36 -15.72 -15.59
C GLY A 149 -6.73 -14.25 -15.76
N GLY A 150 -7.70 -13.79 -14.96
CA GLY A 150 -8.27 -12.45 -15.08
C GLY A 150 -8.81 -12.17 -16.49
N ASN A 151 -8.34 -11.07 -17.10
CA ASN A 151 -8.74 -10.65 -18.45
C ASN A 151 -7.70 -11.07 -19.50
N GLY A 152 -7.34 -12.36 -19.55
CA GLY A 152 -6.33 -12.88 -20.47
C GLY A 152 -4.88 -12.64 -20.03
N ALA A 153 -4.65 -12.38 -18.74
CA ALA A 153 -3.31 -12.19 -18.21
C ALA A 153 -2.51 -13.50 -18.21
N VAL A 154 -1.21 -13.40 -18.50
CA VAL A 154 -0.26 -14.51 -18.45
C VAL A 154 0.97 -14.04 -17.70
N VAL A 155 1.42 -14.82 -16.72
CA VAL A 155 2.60 -14.54 -15.90
C VAL A 155 3.44 -15.81 -15.83
N TYR A 156 4.76 -15.63 -15.92
CA TYR A 156 5.75 -16.69 -15.79
C TYR A 156 6.58 -16.42 -14.54
N ILE A 157 6.71 -17.44 -13.69
CA ILE A 157 7.43 -17.43 -12.42
C ILE A 157 8.45 -18.59 -12.50
N PRO A 158 9.69 -18.40 -12.03
CA PRO A 158 10.69 -19.47 -12.03
C PRO A 158 10.30 -20.64 -11.12
#